data_AF-A0A519KHH3-F1
#
_entry.id   AF-A0A519KHH3-F1
#
_cell.length_a   1.000
_cell.length_b   1.000
_cell.length_c   1.000
_cell.angle_alpha   90.00
_cell.angle_beta   90.00
_cell.angle_gamma   90.00
#
_symmetry.space_group_name_H-M   'P 1'
#
loop_
_entity.id
_entity.type
_entity.pdbx_description
1 polymer ?
#
loop_
_entity_poly.entity_id
_entity_poly.type
_entity_poly.pdbx_seq_one_letter_code
_entity_poly.pdbx_strand_id
1 'polypeptide(L)'
;MASGIFAIFDDIAALMDDVAVASKVATQKTAGILGDDLAVNAEKATGFLASRELPILWAITKGSFLNKIIIVPVALLLNIFFPDVIKYILILGGVYLAYEGAEKIFEFFFHRAKTGHEVIKEDNAGSAAIEKAKVKSAIMTDFILSIEIVIIALGSVLDKPLAVQIMTTAIVALLATIGVYGIVALIVRMDDVGLKLIRNNSDGSLFAKLGQLLVRALPVIIKSLEVVGTLALLLVSGGIFLHNIDYFHGIFPSIPSIITELALGIIIGTVAFAVVSSFTKIRQLFKKT
;
A
#
# COMPACT_ATOMS: atom_id res chain seq x y z
N MET A 1 -14.48 39.25 31.12
CA MET A 1 -15.02 37.97 30.59
C MET A 1 -14.65 37.68 29.13
N ALA A 2 -14.11 38.64 28.36
CA ALA A 2 -13.62 38.37 26.99
C ALA A 2 -12.28 37.59 26.94
N SER A 3 -11.42 37.71 27.96
CA SER A 3 -10.10 37.07 27.99
C SER A 3 -10.12 35.54 27.99
N GLY A 4 -11.15 34.90 28.56
CA GLY A 4 -11.21 33.43 28.63
C GLY A 4 -11.47 32.75 27.28
N ILE A 5 -12.22 33.40 26.37
CA ILE A 5 -12.49 32.86 25.03
C ILE A 5 -11.24 32.97 24.15
N PHE A 6 -10.55 34.11 24.20
CA PHE A 6 -9.31 34.31 23.43
C PHE A 6 -8.17 33.38 23.89
N ALA A 7 -8.08 33.07 25.20
CA ALA A 7 -7.12 32.09 25.71
C ALA A 7 -7.37 30.68 25.15
N ILE A 8 -8.63 30.24 25.04
CA ILE A 8 -8.97 28.93 24.43
C ILE A 8 -8.57 28.89 22.95
N PHE A 9 -8.78 29.99 22.20
CA PHE A 9 -8.35 30.05 20.81
C PHE A 9 -6.82 30.03 20.67
N ASP A 10 -6.09 30.66 21.59
CA ASP A 10 -4.62 30.65 21.61
C ASP A 10 -4.09 29.23 21.92
N ASP A 11 -4.71 28.53 22.89
CA ASP A 11 -4.39 27.13 23.20
C ASP A 11 -4.67 26.21 22.00
N ILE A 12 -5.79 26.40 21.31
CA ILE A 12 -6.11 25.66 20.08
C ILE A 12 -5.09 25.98 18.99
N ALA A 13 -4.70 27.25 18.82
CA ALA A 13 -3.72 27.66 17.81
C ALA A 13 -2.35 27.03 18.07
N ALA A 14 -1.88 27.03 19.32
CA ALA A 14 -0.63 26.38 19.71
C ALA A 14 -0.69 24.87 19.48
N LEU A 15 -1.79 24.22 19.85
CA LEU A 15 -2.02 22.79 19.62
C LEU A 15 -2.10 22.45 18.11
N MET A 16 -2.69 23.31 17.28
CA MET A 16 -2.71 23.14 15.83
C MET A 16 -1.32 23.32 15.19
N ASP A 17 -0.48 24.23 15.71
CA ASP A 17 0.90 24.39 15.25
C ASP A 17 1.74 23.14 15.57
N ASP A 18 1.61 22.63 16.80
CA ASP A 18 2.22 21.36 17.21
C ASP A 18 1.79 20.20 16.30
N VAL A 19 0.50 20.10 16.00
CA VAL A 19 -0.04 19.09 15.08
C VAL A 19 0.51 19.27 13.67
N ALA A 20 0.63 20.49 13.16
CA ALA A 20 1.14 20.75 11.83
C ALA A 20 2.61 20.32 11.69
N VAL A 21 3.45 20.68 12.66
CA VAL A 21 4.87 20.29 12.71
C VAL A 21 5.00 18.77 12.86
N ALA A 22 4.27 18.18 13.82
CA ALA A 22 4.28 16.75 14.06
C ALA A 22 3.80 15.96 12.83
N SER A 23 2.73 16.40 12.17
CA SER A 23 2.21 15.77 10.96
C SER A 23 3.19 15.85 9.80
N LYS A 24 3.93 16.95 9.67
CA LYS A 24 4.99 17.08 8.66
C LYS A 24 6.10 16.05 8.90
N VAL A 25 6.60 15.94 10.14
CA VAL A 25 7.66 14.99 10.49
C VAL A 25 7.18 13.54 10.34
N ALA A 26 5.97 13.24 10.81
CA ALA A 26 5.36 11.93 10.67
C ALA A 26 5.21 11.54 9.19
N THR A 27 4.71 12.45 8.35
CA THR A 27 4.59 12.24 6.89
C THR A 27 5.95 12.05 6.23
N GLN A 28 6.99 12.78 6.65
CA GLN A 28 8.34 12.58 6.15
C GLN A 28 8.90 11.20 6.50
N LYS A 29 8.65 10.72 7.73
CA LYS A 29 9.06 9.39 8.17
C LYS A 29 8.31 8.27 7.44
N THR A 30 7.05 8.50 7.07
CA THR A 30 6.25 7.52 6.32
C THR A 30 6.40 7.64 4.80
N ALA A 31 7.14 8.62 4.29
CA ALA A 31 7.21 8.91 2.85
C ALA A 31 7.69 7.73 1.99
N GLY A 32 8.67 6.95 2.48
CA GLY A 32 9.14 5.74 1.79
C GLY A 32 8.01 4.71 1.64
N ILE A 33 7.37 4.38 2.76
CA ILE A 33 6.28 3.40 2.82
C ILE A 33 5.03 3.90 2.10
N LEU A 34 4.77 5.20 2.05
CA LEU A 34 3.71 5.79 1.23
C LEU A 34 3.98 5.61 -0.27
N GLY A 35 5.25 5.68 -0.68
CA GLY A 35 5.67 5.35 -2.04
C GLY A 35 5.44 3.88 -2.37
N ASP A 36 5.78 2.99 -1.44
CA ASP A 36 5.52 1.56 -1.57
C ASP A 36 4.03 1.24 -1.61
N ASP A 37 3.22 1.85 -0.72
CA ASP A 37 1.76 1.74 -0.70
C ASP A 37 1.15 2.21 -2.02
N LEU A 38 1.69 3.28 -2.61
CA LEU A 38 1.30 3.72 -3.94
C LEU A 38 1.62 2.68 -5.01
N ALA A 39 2.83 2.14 -5.02
CA ALA A 39 3.22 1.13 -6.01
C ALA A 39 2.32 -0.12 -5.93
N VAL A 40 2.10 -0.62 -4.71
CA VAL A 40 1.28 -1.80 -4.47
C VAL A 40 -0.18 -1.53 -4.84
N ASN A 41 -0.77 -0.40 -4.43
CA ASN A 41 -2.15 -0.07 -4.78
C ASN A 41 -2.33 0.20 -6.27
N ALA A 42 -1.34 0.82 -6.93
CA ALA A 42 -1.36 1.04 -8.37
C ALA A 42 -1.31 -0.29 -9.13
N GLU A 43 -0.45 -1.22 -8.72
CA GLU A 43 -0.42 -2.59 -9.26
C GLU A 43 -1.79 -3.27 -9.08
N LYS A 44 -2.33 -3.25 -7.85
CA LYS A 44 -3.60 -3.90 -7.53
C LYS A 44 -4.76 -3.32 -8.35
N ALA A 45 -4.77 -2.03 -8.64
CA ALA A 45 -5.83 -1.35 -9.37
C ALA A 45 -5.76 -1.51 -10.90
N THR A 46 -4.58 -1.75 -11.46
CA THR A 46 -4.36 -1.80 -12.92
C THR A 46 -4.47 -3.21 -13.52
N GLY A 47 -4.57 -4.25 -12.68
CA GLY A 47 -4.76 -5.65 -13.11
C GLY A 47 -6.21 -6.07 -13.40
N PHE A 48 -7.12 -5.11 -13.62
CA PHE A 48 -8.54 -5.32 -13.91
C PHE A 48 -8.87 -4.99 -15.36
N LEU A 49 -10.03 -5.43 -15.85
CA LEU A 49 -10.52 -5.00 -17.17
C LEU A 49 -10.58 -3.46 -17.20
N ALA A 50 -10.03 -2.83 -18.24
CA ALA A 50 -9.88 -1.37 -18.35
C ALA A 50 -11.17 -0.57 -18.05
N SER A 51 -12.35 -1.12 -18.34
CA SER A 51 -13.64 -0.48 -18.07
C SER A 51 -14.07 -0.50 -16.59
N ARG A 52 -13.40 -1.26 -15.72
CA ARG A 52 -13.76 -1.47 -14.31
C ARG A 52 -12.72 -0.97 -13.32
N GLU A 53 -11.61 -0.40 -13.76
CA GLU A 53 -10.52 0.05 -12.88
C GLU A 53 -10.99 1.13 -11.89
N LEU A 54 -11.73 2.15 -12.33
CA LEU A 54 -12.21 3.23 -11.45
C LEU A 54 -13.26 2.77 -10.41
N PRO A 55 -14.31 2.00 -10.76
CA PRO A 55 -15.25 1.45 -9.78
C PRO A 55 -14.57 0.55 -8.74
N ILE A 56 -13.58 -0.23 -9.17
CA ILE A 56 -12.82 -1.12 -8.29
C ILE A 56 -11.90 -0.32 -7.38
N LEU A 57 -11.16 0.64 -7.91
CA LEU A 57 -10.35 1.56 -7.12
C LEU A 57 -11.19 2.23 -6.03
N TRP A 58 -12.40 2.69 -6.37
CA TRP A 58 -13.32 3.28 -5.41
C TRP A 58 -13.77 2.31 -4.31
N ALA A 59 -14.00 1.03 -4.65
CA ALA A 59 -14.31 0.00 -3.67
C ALA A 59 -13.13 -0.25 -2.72
N ILE A 60 -11.90 -0.28 -3.24
CA ILE A 60 -10.68 -0.42 -2.45
C ILE A 60 -10.50 0.81 -1.55
N THR A 61 -10.62 2.03 -2.08
CA THR A 61 -10.52 3.29 -1.32
C THR A 61 -11.51 3.33 -0.15
N LYS A 62 -12.78 2.93 -0.38
CA LYS A 62 -13.78 2.86 0.69
C LYS A 62 -13.41 1.84 1.76
N GLY A 63 -12.93 0.66 1.37
CA GLY A 63 -12.45 -0.36 2.30
C GLY A 63 -11.25 0.12 3.11
N SER A 64 -10.27 0.72 2.44
CA SER A 64 -9.07 1.32 3.04
C SER A 64 -9.40 2.43 4.04
N PHE A 65 -10.35 3.30 3.70
CA PHE A 65 -10.79 4.37 4.58
C PHE A 65 -11.45 3.81 5.87
N LEU A 66 -12.31 2.80 5.74
CA LEU A 66 -12.89 2.11 6.90
C LEU A 66 -11.82 1.40 7.73
N ASN A 67 -10.83 0.76 7.09
CA ASN A 67 -9.71 0.15 7.79
C ASN A 67 -8.97 1.18 8.64
N LYS A 68 -8.64 2.36 8.09
CA LYS A 68 -7.90 3.40 8.82
C LYS A 68 -8.70 3.99 9.98
N ILE A 69 -10.02 4.15 9.84
CA ILE A 69 -10.91 4.55 10.95
C ILE A 69 -10.83 3.55 12.12
N ILE A 70 -10.62 2.27 11.84
CA ILE A 70 -10.49 1.23 12.88
C ILE A 70 -9.06 1.15 13.40
N ILE A 71 -8.06 1.17 12.51
CA ILE A 71 -6.64 1.01 12.85
C ILE A 71 -6.17 2.14 13.76
N VAL A 72 -6.48 3.40 13.48
CA VAL A 72 -5.99 4.55 14.27
C VAL A 72 -6.36 4.44 15.76
N PRO A 73 -7.64 4.29 16.15
CA PRO A 73 -8.00 4.15 17.57
C PRO A 73 -7.47 2.86 18.17
N VAL A 74 -7.45 1.75 17.43
CA VAL A 74 -6.90 0.47 17.93
C VAL A 74 -5.40 0.60 18.19
N ALA A 75 -4.65 1.24 17.29
CA ALA A 75 -3.21 1.46 17.45
C ALA A 75 -2.90 2.37 18.64
N LEU A 76 -3.68 3.44 18.84
CA LEU A 76 -3.56 4.31 20.02
C LEU A 76 -3.83 3.55 21.32
N LEU A 77 -4.87 2.71 21.36
CA LEU A 77 -5.18 1.87 22.52
C LEU A 77 -4.09 0.83 22.77
N LEU A 78 -3.66 0.12 21.74
CA LEU A 78 -2.58 -0.87 21.85
C LEU A 78 -1.27 -0.22 22.31
N ASN A 79 -0.97 1.00 21.87
CA ASN A 79 0.24 1.70 22.29
C ASN A 79 0.25 2.01 23.80
N ILE A 80 -0.92 2.28 24.38
CA ILE A 80 -1.05 2.57 25.82
C ILE A 80 -1.01 1.28 26.65
N PHE A 81 -1.72 0.23 26.22
CA PHE A 81 -1.93 -0.95 27.05
C PHE A 81 -1.00 -2.12 26.73
N PHE A 82 -0.61 -2.29 25.46
CA PHE A 82 0.11 -3.46 24.96
C PHE A 82 1.06 -3.11 23.79
N PRO A 83 2.06 -2.23 23.98
CA PRO A 83 2.93 -1.79 22.89
C PRO A 83 3.68 -2.95 22.21
N ASP A 84 4.04 -4.00 22.95
CA ASP A 84 4.70 -5.18 22.39
C ASP A 84 3.83 -5.95 21.38
N VAL A 85 2.49 -5.90 21.51
CA VAL A 85 1.56 -6.59 20.60
C VAL A 85 1.63 -6.01 19.19
N ILE A 86 1.91 -4.70 19.09
CA ILE A 86 2.04 -3.99 17.82
C ILE A 86 3.14 -4.63 16.96
N LYS A 87 4.30 -4.91 17.58
CA LYS A 87 5.45 -5.57 16.93
C LYS A 87 5.08 -6.95 16.39
N TYR A 88 4.34 -7.76 17.14
CA TYR A 88 3.92 -9.09 16.66
C TYR A 88 2.91 -9.01 15.52
N ILE A 89 1.95 -8.08 15.56
CA ILE A 89 0.99 -7.88 14.47
C ILE A 89 1.72 -7.47 13.18
N LEU A 90 2.68 -6.55 13.30
CA LEU A 90 3.51 -6.14 12.17
C LEU A 90 4.30 -7.30 11.58
N ILE A 91 5.03 -8.06 12.41
CA ILE A 91 5.83 -9.20 11.94
C ILE A 91 4.94 -10.22 11.20
N LEU A 92 3.75 -10.53 11.72
CA LEU A 92 2.81 -11.44 11.06
C LEU A 92 2.33 -10.89 9.71
N GLY A 93 2.01 -9.59 9.64
CA GLY A 93 1.69 -8.91 8.40
C GLY A 93 2.86 -8.92 7.41
N GLY A 94 4.07 -8.67 7.89
CA GLY A 94 5.31 -8.72 7.11
C GLY A 94 5.55 -10.09 6.50
N VAL A 95 5.28 -11.18 7.22
CA VAL A 95 5.35 -12.56 6.67
C VAL A 95 4.34 -12.77 5.56
N TYR A 96 3.10 -12.28 5.72
CA TYR A 96 2.08 -12.36 4.67
C TYR A 96 2.51 -11.58 3.40
N LEU A 97 3.04 -10.36 3.55
CA LEU A 97 3.54 -9.57 2.42
C LEU A 97 4.74 -10.24 1.74
N ALA A 98 5.66 -10.82 2.53
CA ALA A 98 6.81 -11.56 2.01
C ALA A 98 6.35 -12.75 1.17
N TYR A 99 5.37 -13.51 1.69
CA TYR A 99 4.75 -14.63 1.02
C TYR A 99 4.14 -14.19 -0.32
N GLU A 100 3.33 -13.13 -0.31
CA GLU A 100 2.66 -12.65 -1.52
C GLU A 100 3.67 -12.15 -2.58
N GLY A 101 4.71 -11.43 -2.16
CA GLY A 101 5.78 -10.99 -3.06
C GLY A 101 6.56 -12.18 -3.66
N ALA A 102 6.89 -13.18 -2.85
CA ALA A 102 7.58 -14.38 -3.31
C ALA A 102 6.72 -15.24 -4.25
N GLU A 103 5.43 -15.36 -3.98
CA GLU A 103 4.46 -16.05 -4.84
C GLU A 103 4.43 -15.40 -6.23
N LYS A 104 4.35 -14.06 -6.31
CA LYS A 104 4.38 -13.33 -7.58
C LYS A 104 5.70 -13.51 -8.35
N ILE A 105 6.83 -13.46 -7.65
CA ILE A 105 8.14 -13.75 -8.26
C ILE A 105 8.14 -15.17 -8.85
N PHE A 106 7.67 -16.14 -8.08
CA PHE A 106 7.62 -17.53 -8.53
C PHE A 106 6.69 -17.68 -9.75
N GLU A 107 5.49 -17.09 -9.73
CA GLU A 107 4.59 -17.07 -10.89
C GLU A 107 5.24 -16.46 -12.12
N PHE A 108 5.95 -15.34 -11.97
CA PHE A 108 6.65 -14.67 -13.07
C PHE A 108 7.72 -15.56 -13.72
N PHE A 109 8.50 -16.30 -12.92
CA PHE A 109 9.56 -17.17 -13.44
C PHE A 109 9.04 -18.50 -13.99
N PHE A 110 8.03 -19.10 -13.35
CA PHE A 110 7.59 -20.47 -13.66
C PHE A 110 6.31 -20.56 -14.53
N HIS A 111 5.52 -19.48 -14.64
CA HIS A 111 4.28 -19.46 -15.44
C HIS A 111 4.34 -18.52 -16.66
N ARG A 112 5.55 -18.24 -17.18
CA ARG A 112 5.76 -17.42 -18.40
C ARG A 112 5.09 -17.99 -19.68
N ALA A 113 4.49 -19.17 -19.61
CA ALA A 113 3.80 -19.86 -20.71
C ALA A 113 2.29 -19.49 -20.79
N LYS A 114 1.94 -18.21 -20.70
CA LYS A 114 0.72 -17.65 -21.33
C LYS A 114 0.99 -16.22 -21.78
N THR A 115 1.75 -16.10 -22.87
CA THR A 115 1.76 -14.89 -23.69
C THR A 115 0.40 -14.71 -24.35
N GLY A 116 -0.24 -13.58 -24.06
CA GLY A 116 -1.57 -13.17 -24.51
C GLY A 116 -2.35 -12.75 -23.28
N HIS A 117 -2.78 -11.50 -23.09
CA HIS A 117 -4.04 -11.03 -23.68
C HIS A 117 -5.04 -12.16 -23.98
N GLU A 118 -5.19 -13.15 -23.09
CA GLU A 118 -6.48 -13.78 -22.89
C GLU A 118 -7.36 -12.68 -22.30
N VAL A 119 -7.97 -11.92 -23.21
CA VAL A 119 -9.32 -11.41 -23.02
C VAL A 119 -10.06 -12.56 -22.35
N ILE A 120 -10.36 -12.40 -21.06
CA ILE A 120 -11.30 -13.24 -20.36
C ILE A 120 -12.63 -12.98 -21.07
N LYS A 121 -12.84 -13.65 -22.20
CA LYS A 121 -14.15 -13.80 -22.81
C LYS A 121 -14.91 -14.75 -21.90
N GLU A 122 -15.84 -14.14 -21.18
CA GLU A 122 -17.13 -14.69 -20.78
C GLU A 122 -17.09 -15.87 -19.80
N ASP A 123 -17.19 -15.52 -18.51
CA ASP A 123 -18.31 -16.02 -17.71
C ASP A 123 -18.80 -14.90 -16.76
N ASN A 124 -19.98 -14.34 -17.05
CA ASN A 124 -20.53 -13.17 -16.34
C ASN A 124 -20.86 -13.44 -14.87
N ALA A 125 -20.96 -14.71 -14.45
CA ALA A 125 -21.12 -15.08 -13.04
C ALA A 125 -19.77 -15.30 -12.32
N GLY A 126 -18.76 -15.81 -13.03
CA GLY A 126 -17.40 -16.05 -12.52
C GLY A 126 -16.57 -14.77 -12.35
N SER A 127 -16.73 -13.78 -13.23
CA SER A 127 -15.95 -12.52 -13.18
C SER A 127 -16.19 -11.72 -11.90
N ALA A 128 -17.44 -11.65 -11.42
CA ALA A 128 -17.78 -10.85 -10.25
C ALA A 128 -17.22 -11.44 -8.94
N ALA A 129 -17.18 -12.77 -8.82
CA ALA A 129 -16.60 -13.44 -7.66
C ALA A 129 -15.08 -13.26 -7.62
N ILE A 130 -14.42 -13.36 -8.77
CA ILE A 130 -12.98 -13.12 -8.91
C ILE A 130 -12.64 -11.64 -8.63
N GLU A 131 -13.41 -10.70 -9.16
CA GLU A 131 -13.26 -9.26 -8.89
C GLU A 131 -13.39 -8.96 -7.39
N LYS A 132 -14.43 -9.49 -6.72
CA LYS A 132 -14.60 -9.34 -5.27
C LYS A 132 -13.45 -9.94 -4.47
N ALA A 133 -12.95 -11.11 -4.87
CA ALA A 133 -11.80 -11.74 -4.22
C ALA A 133 -10.53 -10.87 -4.35
N LYS A 134 -10.28 -10.33 -5.55
CA LYS A 134 -9.16 -9.40 -5.79
C LYS A 134 -9.30 -8.12 -4.97
N VAL A 135 -10.49 -7.51 -4.91
CA VAL A 135 -10.75 -6.32 -4.08
C VAL A 135 -10.49 -6.63 -2.61
N LYS A 136 -10.95 -7.79 -2.10
CA LYS A 136 -10.71 -8.20 -0.72
C LYS A 136 -9.22 -8.40 -0.43
N SER A 137 -8.48 -9.01 -1.34
CA SER A 137 -7.02 -9.15 -1.23
C SER A 137 -6.31 -7.78 -1.22
N ALA A 138 -6.71 -6.86 -2.09
CA ALA A 138 -6.17 -5.50 -2.12
C ALA A 138 -6.44 -4.76 -0.80
N ILE A 139 -7.65 -4.85 -0.26
CA ILE A 139 -8.02 -4.26 1.04
C ILE A 139 -7.21 -4.89 2.19
N MET A 140 -6.91 -6.19 2.16
CA MET A 140 -6.04 -6.82 3.16
C MET A 140 -4.58 -6.37 3.05
N THR A 141 -4.08 -6.19 1.83
CA THR A 141 -2.72 -5.68 1.62
C THR A 141 -2.61 -4.24 2.13
N ASP A 142 -3.56 -3.38 1.76
CA ASP A 142 -3.68 -2.01 2.26
C ASP A 142 -3.86 -1.96 3.78
N PHE A 143 -4.58 -2.91 4.38
CA PHE A 143 -4.71 -2.99 5.84
C PHE A 143 -3.35 -3.17 6.53
N ILE A 144 -2.50 -4.07 6.00
CA ILE A 144 -1.16 -4.32 6.55
C ILE A 144 -0.27 -3.08 6.38
N LEU A 145 -0.24 -2.50 5.17
CA LEU A 145 0.51 -1.27 4.87
C LEU A 145 0.04 -0.08 5.73
N SER A 146 -1.27 0.05 5.94
CA SER A 146 -1.87 1.09 6.77
C SER A 146 -1.47 0.96 8.23
N ILE A 147 -1.39 -0.27 8.76
CA ILE A 147 -0.92 -0.51 10.13
C ILE A 147 0.50 0.04 10.28
N GLU A 148 1.40 -0.27 9.35
CA GLU A 148 2.78 0.20 9.40
C GLU A 148 2.89 1.74 9.33
N ILE A 149 2.19 2.37 8.39
CA ILE A 149 2.13 3.83 8.28
C ILE A 149 1.64 4.46 9.59
N VAL A 150 0.56 3.92 10.17
CA VAL A 150 -0.03 4.42 11.42
C VAL A 150 0.94 4.26 12.58
N ILE A 151 1.66 3.14 12.68
CA ILE A 151 2.61 2.89 13.77
C ILE A 151 3.83 3.78 13.66
N ILE A 152 4.37 4.01 12.46
CA ILE A 152 5.50 4.92 12.26
C ILE A 152 5.09 6.36 12.56
N ALA A 153 3.87 6.75 12.14
CA ALA A 153 3.31 8.04 12.47
C ALA A 153 3.16 8.21 13.99
N LEU A 154 2.55 7.22 14.67
CA LEU A 154 2.36 7.23 16.12
C LEU A 154 3.70 7.23 16.87
N GLY A 155 4.66 6.44 16.41
CA GLY A 155 6.02 6.36 16.91
C GLY A 155 6.76 7.71 16.85
N SER A 156 6.41 8.57 15.90
CA SER A 156 7.01 9.91 15.76
C SER A 156 6.49 10.95 16.74
N VAL A 157 5.38 10.65 17.44
CA VAL A 157 4.69 11.58 18.34
C VAL A 157 4.48 11.00 19.75
N LEU A 158 5.16 9.91 20.11
CA LEU A 158 5.02 9.26 21.42
C LEU A 158 5.30 10.21 22.60
N ASP A 159 6.22 11.16 22.42
CA ASP A 159 6.59 12.15 23.46
C ASP A 159 5.65 13.37 23.51
N LYS A 160 4.63 13.43 22.63
CA LYS A 160 3.68 14.55 22.55
C LYS A 160 2.39 14.24 23.34
N PRO A 161 1.60 15.26 23.72
CA PRO A 161 0.30 15.06 24.36
C PRO A 161 -0.65 14.21 23.51
N LEU A 162 -1.54 13.46 24.17
CA LEU A 162 -2.47 12.54 23.51
C LEU A 162 -3.28 13.20 22.39
N ALA A 163 -3.70 14.45 22.57
CA ALA A 163 -4.43 15.19 21.55
C ALA A 163 -3.62 15.32 20.24
N VAL A 164 -2.34 15.68 20.36
CA VAL A 164 -1.42 15.78 19.21
C VAL A 164 -1.21 14.41 18.58
N GLN A 165 -1.03 13.35 19.38
CA GLN A 165 -0.90 11.97 18.87
C GLN A 165 -2.09 11.56 18.02
N ILE A 166 -3.32 11.80 18.51
CA ILE A 166 -4.57 11.46 17.82
C ILE A 166 -4.66 12.22 16.50
N MET A 167 -4.51 13.55 16.54
CA MET A 167 -4.69 14.39 15.35
C MET A 167 -3.62 14.13 14.30
N THR A 168 -2.35 14.04 14.69
CA THR A 168 -1.25 13.76 13.77
C THR A 168 -1.43 12.41 13.09
N THR A 169 -1.72 11.36 13.85
CA THR A 169 -1.89 10.00 13.28
C THR A 169 -3.09 9.96 12.35
N ALA A 170 -4.20 10.63 12.70
CA ALA A 170 -5.38 10.74 11.85
C ALA A 170 -5.10 11.51 10.55
N ILE A 171 -4.37 12.63 10.62
CA ILE A 171 -3.99 13.43 9.44
C ILE A 171 -3.11 12.59 8.52
N VAL A 172 -2.09 11.91 9.03
CA VAL A 172 -1.21 11.08 8.19
C VAL A 172 -2.00 9.94 7.53
N ALA A 173 -2.89 9.25 8.26
CA ALA A 173 -3.72 8.20 7.70
C ALA A 173 -4.67 8.73 6.59
N LEU A 174 -5.24 9.91 6.80
CA LEU A 174 -6.11 10.56 5.81
C LEU A 174 -5.31 11.01 4.58
N LEU A 175 -4.15 11.63 4.77
CA LEU A 175 -3.25 12.04 3.69
C LEU A 175 -2.76 10.84 2.88
N ALA A 176 -2.44 9.73 3.54
CA ALA A 176 -2.10 8.48 2.86
C ALA A 176 -3.25 8.03 1.95
N THR A 177 -4.48 7.99 2.48
CA THR A 177 -5.67 7.57 1.71
C THR A 177 -5.92 8.48 0.51
N ILE A 178 -5.95 9.79 0.72
CA ILE A 178 -6.28 10.73 -0.37
C ILE A 178 -5.13 10.81 -1.37
N GLY A 179 -3.88 10.88 -0.88
CA GLY A 179 -2.69 11.02 -1.70
C GLY A 179 -2.44 9.79 -2.56
N VAL A 180 -2.38 8.60 -1.94
CA VAL A 180 -2.09 7.36 -2.65
C VAL A 180 -3.18 7.05 -3.67
N TYR A 181 -4.44 6.94 -3.24
CA TYR A 181 -5.54 6.60 -4.14
C TYR A 181 -5.83 7.71 -5.15
N GLY A 182 -5.57 8.97 -4.81
CA GLY A 182 -5.63 10.09 -5.74
C GLY A 182 -4.63 9.96 -6.88
N ILE A 183 -3.37 9.64 -6.57
CA ILE A 183 -2.35 9.43 -7.60
C ILE A 183 -2.65 8.18 -8.43
N VAL A 184 -3.08 7.08 -7.80
CA VAL A 184 -3.50 5.86 -8.53
C VAL A 184 -4.65 6.17 -9.49
N ALA A 185 -5.64 6.95 -9.05
CA ALA A 185 -6.75 7.37 -9.91
C ALA A 185 -6.28 8.21 -11.10
N LEU A 186 -5.27 9.08 -10.91
CA LEU A 186 -4.69 9.85 -12.02
C LEU A 186 -3.96 8.96 -13.03
N ILE A 187 -3.25 7.94 -12.56
CA ILE A 187 -2.55 6.96 -13.42
C ILE A 187 -3.56 6.19 -14.27
N VAL A 188 -4.58 5.62 -13.64
CA VAL A 188 -5.64 4.86 -14.32
C VAL A 188 -6.40 5.72 -15.33
N ARG A 189 -6.64 7.00 -15.00
CA ARG A 189 -7.40 7.92 -15.87
C ARG A 189 -6.55 8.54 -16.99
N MET A 190 -5.29 8.16 -17.11
CA MET A 190 -4.38 8.68 -18.11
C MET A 190 -4.83 8.34 -19.53
N ASP A 191 -5.45 7.18 -19.75
CA ASP A 191 -6.00 6.76 -21.06
C ASP A 191 -7.18 7.63 -21.49
N ASP A 192 -8.18 7.77 -20.62
CA ASP A 192 -9.38 8.58 -20.87
C ASP A 192 -9.03 10.03 -21.20
N VAL A 193 -8.06 10.60 -20.46
CA VAL A 193 -7.55 11.95 -20.70
C VAL A 193 -6.80 12.01 -22.02
N GLY A 194 -5.97 11.00 -22.31
CA GLY A 194 -5.24 10.90 -23.57
C GLY A 194 -6.16 10.85 -24.79
N LEU A 195 -7.20 10.01 -24.75
CA LEU A 195 -8.20 9.90 -25.81
C LEU A 195 -9.01 11.19 -25.98
N LYS A 196 -9.39 11.85 -24.88
CA LYS A 196 -10.07 13.16 -24.94
C LYS A 196 -9.20 14.24 -25.58
N LEU A 197 -7.90 14.26 -25.26
CA LEU A 197 -6.96 15.21 -25.87
C LEU A 197 -6.79 14.97 -27.37
N ILE A 198 -6.76 13.71 -27.81
CA ILE A 198 -6.68 13.37 -29.24
C ILE A 198 -7.97 13.80 -29.96
N ARG A 199 -9.15 13.52 -29.40
CA ARG A 199 -10.44 13.80 -30.03
C ARG A 199 -10.79 15.28 -30.11
N ASN A 200 -10.41 16.06 -29.10
CA ASN A 200 -10.83 17.47 -28.99
C ASN A 200 -9.87 18.45 -29.66
N ASN A 201 -8.76 17.99 -30.23
CA ASN A 201 -7.76 18.85 -30.84
C ASN A 201 -7.45 18.42 -32.28
N SER A 202 -7.05 19.38 -33.10
CA SER A 202 -6.66 19.12 -34.49
C SER A 202 -5.48 18.15 -34.59
N ASP A 203 -5.48 17.34 -35.65
CA ASP A 203 -4.40 16.42 -35.97
C ASP A 203 -3.05 17.16 -36.01
N GLY A 204 -2.07 16.65 -35.25
CA GLY A 204 -0.72 17.22 -35.17
C GLY A 204 -0.52 18.34 -34.13
N SER A 205 -1.57 18.80 -33.44
CA SER A 205 -1.46 19.75 -32.32
C SER A 205 -0.62 19.19 -31.16
N LEU A 206 -0.01 20.08 -30.36
CA LEU A 206 0.78 19.67 -29.18
C LEU A 206 -0.07 18.84 -28.20
N PHE A 207 -1.35 19.18 -28.04
CA PHE A 207 -2.29 18.44 -27.19
C PHE A 207 -2.64 17.06 -27.75
N ALA A 208 -2.81 16.91 -29.07
CA ALA A 208 -3.02 15.60 -29.69
C ALA A 208 -1.78 14.70 -29.56
N LYS A 209 -0.57 15.28 -29.70
CA LYS A 209 0.70 14.56 -29.47
C LYS A 209 0.87 14.13 -28.01
N LEU A 210 0.51 15.00 -27.05
CA LEU A 210 0.52 14.68 -25.64
C LEU A 210 -0.50 13.58 -25.33
N GLY A 211 -1.70 13.63 -25.91
CA GLY A 211 -2.69 12.57 -25.78
C GLY A 211 -2.20 11.22 -26.31
N GLN A 212 -1.53 11.20 -27.47
CA GLN A 212 -0.90 9.98 -28.00
C GLN A 212 0.20 9.45 -27.09
N LEU A 213 1.00 10.33 -26.48
CA LEU A 213 2.02 9.94 -25.51
C LEU A 213 1.39 9.28 -24.28
N LEU A 214 0.33 9.86 -23.71
CA LEU A 214 -0.38 9.32 -22.55
C LEU A 214 -0.92 7.90 -22.82
N VAL A 215 -1.61 7.70 -23.94
CA VAL A 215 -2.15 6.38 -24.34
C VAL A 215 -1.03 5.36 -24.57
N ARG A 216 0.09 5.77 -25.18
CA ARG A 216 1.24 4.88 -25.42
C ARG A 216 2.06 4.58 -24.17
N ALA A 217 2.07 5.49 -23.19
CA ALA A 217 2.80 5.32 -21.94
C ALA A 217 2.07 4.37 -20.98
N LEU A 218 0.74 4.27 -21.07
CA LEU A 218 -0.07 3.47 -20.15
C LEU A 218 0.38 2.00 -20.06
N PRO A 219 0.58 1.24 -21.16
CA PRO A 219 1.01 -0.16 -21.06
C PRO A 219 2.39 -0.30 -20.40
N VAL A 220 3.27 0.68 -20.62
CA VAL A 220 4.61 0.69 -20.01
C VAL A 220 4.50 0.97 -18.51
N ILE A 221 3.65 1.91 -18.11
CA ILE A 221 3.40 2.21 -16.69
C ILE A 221 2.81 1.00 -15.99
N ILE A 222 1.76 0.37 -16.52
CA ILE A 222 1.14 -0.82 -15.92
C ILE A 222 2.16 -1.94 -15.72
N LYS A 223 2.94 -2.27 -16.77
CA LYS A 223 3.97 -3.32 -16.69
C LYS A 223 5.09 -2.96 -15.71
N SER A 224 5.41 -1.68 -15.57
CA SER A 224 6.40 -1.22 -14.60
C SER A 224 5.86 -1.33 -13.18
N LEU A 225 4.58 -1.00 -12.97
CA LEU A 225 3.91 -1.10 -11.66
C LEU A 225 3.79 -2.55 -11.17
N GLU A 226 3.64 -3.54 -12.05
CA GLU A 226 3.69 -4.97 -11.66
C GLU A 226 5.02 -5.33 -10.99
N VAL A 227 6.13 -4.88 -11.58
CA VAL A 227 7.48 -5.13 -11.05
C VAL A 227 7.73 -4.31 -9.79
N VAL A 228 7.44 -3.00 -9.83
CA VAL A 228 7.67 -2.11 -8.71
C VAL A 228 6.79 -2.47 -7.52
N GLY A 229 5.52 -2.85 -7.73
CA GLY A 229 4.61 -3.31 -6.68
C GLY A 229 5.08 -4.60 -6.04
N THR A 230 5.58 -5.56 -6.82
CA THR A 230 6.18 -6.80 -6.27
C THR A 230 7.44 -6.50 -5.44
N LEU A 231 8.32 -5.59 -5.92
CA LEU A 231 9.49 -5.16 -5.16
C LEU A 231 9.10 -4.41 -3.88
N ALA A 232 8.08 -3.55 -3.94
CA ALA A 232 7.56 -2.82 -2.80
C ALA A 232 7.02 -3.77 -1.72
N LEU A 233 6.27 -4.83 -2.08
CA LEU A 233 5.82 -5.85 -1.12
C LEU A 233 7.00 -6.47 -0.34
N LEU A 234 8.12 -6.74 -1.01
CA LEU A 234 9.31 -7.32 -0.39
C LEU A 234 10.11 -6.31 0.43
N LEU A 235 10.22 -5.07 -0.05
CA LEU A 235 10.89 -3.99 0.66
C LEU A 235 10.17 -3.64 1.95
N VAL A 236 8.86 -3.42 1.91
CA VAL A 236 8.01 -3.17 3.08
C VAL A 236 8.13 -4.32 4.08
N SER A 237 7.96 -5.56 3.59
CA SER A 237 8.12 -6.75 4.43
C SER A 237 9.50 -6.80 5.11
N GLY A 238 10.56 -6.57 4.33
CA GLY A 238 11.93 -6.47 4.82
C GLY A 238 12.15 -5.38 5.86
N GLY A 239 11.58 -4.19 5.63
CA GLY A 239 11.59 -3.05 6.54
C GLY A 239 10.90 -3.35 7.86
N ILE A 240 9.73 -4.02 7.80
CA ILE A 240 9.04 -4.53 8.99
C ILE A 240 9.98 -5.43 9.79
N PHE A 241 10.63 -6.42 9.17
CA PHE A 241 11.52 -7.32 9.90
C PHE A 241 12.77 -6.62 10.43
N LEU A 242 13.39 -5.76 9.63
CA LEU A 242 14.59 -5.03 10.00
C LEU A 242 14.33 -4.16 11.23
N HIS A 243 13.28 -3.34 11.20
CA HIS A 243 12.95 -2.41 12.28
C HIS A 243 12.38 -3.06 13.54
N ASN A 244 11.73 -4.23 13.40
CA ASN A 244 11.08 -4.88 14.53
C ASN A 244 11.90 -6.00 15.15
N ILE A 245 12.94 -6.53 14.50
CA ILE A 245 13.75 -7.64 15.03
C ILE A 245 15.18 -7.16 15.23
N ASP A 246 15.53 -6.92 16.50
CA ASP A 246 16.83 -6.36 16.91
C ASP A 246 18.05 -7.15 16.41
N TYR A 247 17.87 -8.45 16.17
CA TYR A 247 18.88 -9.32 15.59
C TYR A 247 19.36 -8.88 14.19
N PHE A 248 18.48 -8.27 13.39
CA PHE A 248 18.81 -7.86 12.01
C PHE A 248 19.51 -6.50 11.93
N HIS A 249 19.41 -5.65 12.96
CA HIS A 249 19.99 -4.31 12.98
C HIS A 249 21.54 -4.30 12.90
N GLY A 250 22.22 -5.39 13.24
CA GLY A 250 23.70 -5.47 13.30
C GLY A 250 24.37 -6.32 12.22
N ILE A 251 23.62 -6.98 11.34
CA ILE A 251 24.21 -8.02 10.46
C ILE A 251 25.06 -7.41 9.33
N PHE A 252 24.67 -6.24 8.80
CA PHE A 252 25.37 -5.60 7.69
C PHE A 252 25.40 -4.06 7.82
N PRO A 253 26.13 -3.47 8.78
CA PRO A 253 26.18 -2.02 8.98
C PRO A 253 26.77 -1.24 7.79
N SER A 254 27.46 -1.93 6.87
CA SER A 254 28.07 -1.32 5.67
C SER A 254 27.20 -1.42 4.41
N ILE A 255 26.04 -2.10 4.48
CA ILE A 255 25.15 -2.29 3.32
C ILE A 255 23.98 -1.30 3.43
N PRO A 256 23.61 -0.62 2.32
CA PRO A 256 22.40 0.23 2.29
C PRO A 256 21.16 -0.53 2.77
N SER A 257 20.33 0.12 3.61
CA SER A 257 19.17 -0.53 4.25
C SER A 257 18.24 -1.19 3.24
N ILE A 258 18.02 -0.54 2.09
CA ILE A 258 17.17 -1.04 1.01
C ILE A 258 17.59 -2.41 0.47
N ILE A 259 18.89 -2.71 0.46
CA ILE A 259 19.40 -4.02 0.01
C ILE A 259 19.13 -5.07 1.08
N THR A 260 19.35 -4.71 2.35
CA THR A 260 19.09 -5.58 3.49
C THR A 260 17.61 -5.90 3.63
N GLU A 261 16.75 -4.90 3.51
CA GLU A 261 15.29 -5.03 3.50
C GLU A 261 14.85 -5.97 2.36
N LEU A 262 15.28 -5.70 1.12
CA LEU A 262 14.94 -6.55 -0.02
C LEU A 262 15.40 -8.00 0.18
N ALA A 263 16.63 -8.20 0.69
CA ALA A 263 17.17 -9.53 0.94
C ALA A 263 16.36 -10.27 2.02
N LEU A 264 16.01 -9.61 3.13
CA LEU A 264 15.18 -10.19 4.19
C LEU A 264 13.78 -10.56 3.67
N GLY A 265 13.14 -9.65 2.92
CA GLY A 265 11.85 -9.88 2.29
C GLY A 265 11.88 -11.10 1.35
N ILE A 266 12.91 -11.21 0.51
CA ILE A 266 13.08 -12.37 -0.40
C ILE A 266 13.30 -13.67 0.38
N ILE A 267 14.20 -13.67 1.37
CA ILE A 267 14.53 -14.87 2.14
C ILE A 267 13.30 -15.38 2.89
N ILE A 268 12.68 -14.50 3.68
CA ILE A 268 11.51 -14.85 4.49
C ILE A 268 10.32 -15.20 3.60
N GLY A 269 10.12 -14.45 2.52
CA GLY A 269 9.06 -14.72 1.54
C GLY A 269 9.21 -16.08 0.87
N THR A 270 10.43 -16.43 0.45
CA THR A 270 10.71 -17.74 -0.16
C THR A 270 10.47 -18.88 0.82
N VAL A 271 10.89 -18.71 2.08
CA VAL A 271 10.64 -19.70 3.14
C VAL A 271 9.13 -19.84 3.41
N ALA A 272 8.42 -18.73 3.57
CA ALA A 272 6.97 -18.73 3.78
C ALA A 272 6.23 -19.40 2.62
N PHE A 273 6.59 -19.07 1.38
CA PHE A 273 6.05 -19.70 0.17
C PHE A 273 6.30 -21.20 0.14
N ALA A 274 7.53 -21.64 0.45
CA ALA A 274 7.87 -23.06 0.50
C ALA A 274 7.04 -23.83 1.55
N VAL A 275 6.84 -23.24 2.73
CA VAL A 275 6.02 -23.83 3.82
C VAL A 275 4.56 -23.95 3.39
N VAL A 276 3.97 -22.88 2.88
CA VAL A 276 2.56 -22.85 2.45
C VAL A 276 2.32 -23.81 1.27
N SER A 277 3.23 -23.83 0.29
CA SER A 277 3.14 -24.73 -0.87
C SER A 277 3.26 -26.19 -0.45
N SER A 278 4.19 -26.51 0.47
CA SER A 278 4.35 -27.86 1.02
C SER A 278 3.11 -28.31 1.79
N PHE A 279 2.57 -27.46 2.65
CA PHE A 279 1.35 -27.75 3.40
C PHE A 279 0.14 -28.00 2.48
N THR A 280 0.02 -27.19 1.42
CA THR A 280 -1.08 -27.33 0.45
C THR A 280 -0.97 -28.64 -0.33
N LYS A 281 0.24 -29.02 -0.77
CA LYS A 281 0.49 -30.31 -1.42
C LYS A 281 0.16 -31.49 -0.49
N ILE A 282 0.60 -31.43 0.76
CA ILE A 282 0.31 -32.46 1.77
C ILE A 282 -1.21 -32.57 1.98
N ARG A 283 -1.92 -31.45 2.15
CA ARG A 283 -3.37 -31.45 2.33
C ARG A 283 -4.11 -32.02 1.11
N GLN A 284 -3.62 -31.77 -0.10
CA GLN A 284 -4.20 -32.35 -1.32
C GLN A 284 -3.94 -33.86 -1.43
N LEU A 285 -2.79 -34.35 -0.97
CA LEU A 285 -2.48 -35.78 -0.85
C LEU A 285 -3.44 -36.47 0.14
N PHE A 286 -3.68 -35.87 1.30
CA PHE A 286 -4.62 -36.40 2.31
C PHE A 286 -6.09 -36.30 1.90
N LYS A 287 -6.48 -35.37 1.01
CA LYS A 287 -7.85 -35.30 0.46
C LYS A 287 -8.12 -36.31 -0.66
N LYS A 288 -7.07 -36.89 -1.25
CA LYS A 288 -7.16 -37.90 -2.32
C LYS A 288 -7.13 -39.34 -1.80
N THR A 289 -6.93 -39.52 -0.49
CA THR A 289 -7.00 -40.82 0.20
C THR A 289 -8.33 -40.90 0.95
#